data_AF-H1V7B9-F1
#
_entry.id   AF-H1V7B9-F1
#
_cell.length_a   1.000
_cell.length_b   1.000
_cell.length_c   1.000
_cell.angle_alpha   90.00
_cell.angle_beta   90.00
_cell.angle_gamma   90.00
#
_symmetry.space_group_name_H-M   'P 1'
#
loop_
_entity.id
_entity.type
_entity.pdbx_description
1 polymer ?
#
loop_
_entity_poly.entity_id
_entity_poly.type
_entity_poly.pdbx_seq_one_letter_code
_entity_poly.pdbx_strand_id
1 'polypeptide(L)'
;MNEPYPGKEGNYFESSSAAMFTWGWLAGLRLGYIDEATYLEPATKAYTHLVTDFITKNCNGTVTWTDTVQVGSLNSNASFEYYVGIPVVDNDTRGVGPYLLAAYEWELRNNISA
;
A
#
# COMPACT_ATOMS: atom_id res chain seq x y z
N MET A 1 -2.64 13.66 25.46
CA MET A 1 -2.43 12.83 24.27
C MET A 1 -2.26 13.79 23.11
N ASN A 2 -1.15 13.71 22.38
CA ASN A 2 -0.90 14.58 21.23
C ASN A 2 -1.99 14.32 20.18
N GLU A 3 -2.37 15.36 19.43
CA GLU A 3 -3.36 15.22 18.36
C GLU A 3 -2.99 14.09 17.38
N PRO A 4 -3.99 13.35 16.88
CA PRO A 4 -3.73 12.28 15.91
C PRO A 4 -3.13 12.87 14.62
N TYR A 5 -2.02 12.30 14.15
CA TYR A 5 -1.41 12.66 12.86
C TYR A 5 -2.27 12.38 11.61
N PRO A 6 -3.26 11.46 11.62
CA PRO A 6 -4.25 11.38 10.55
C PRO A 6 -4.93 12.74 10.29
N GLY A 7 -4.84 13.22 9.04
CA GLY A 7 -5.41 14.50 8.62
C GLY A 7 -4.54 15.74 8.89
N LYS A 8 -3.35 15.58 9.50
CA LYS A 8 -2.38 16.68 9.61
C LYS A 8 -1.89 17.09 8.21
N GLU A 9 -1.87 18.38 7.93
CA GLU A 9 -1.39 18.95 6.67
C GLU A 9 0.04 18.45 6.35
N GLY A 10 0.27 18.12 5.08
CA GLY A 10 1.52 17.53 4.60
C GLY A 10 1.60 16.00 4.69
N ASN A 11 0.70 15.36 5.45
CA ASN A 11 0.60 13.90 5.42
C ASN A 11 -0.01 13.40 4.10
N TYR A 12 0.31 12.18 3.70
CA TYR A 12 -0.12 11.60 2.43
C TYR A 12 -0.37 10.09 2.55
N PHE A 13 -1.11 9.54 1.58
CA PHE A 13 -1.26 8.09 1.45
C PHE A 13 -0.01 7.51 0.78
N GLU A 14 0.68 6.61 1.49
CA GLU A 14 1.93 6.03 1.03
C GLU A 14 1.70 4.60 0.53
N SER A 15 2.19 4.30 -0.67
CA SER A 15 1.74 3.13 -1.41
C SER A 15 2.43 1.82 -0.98
N SER A 16 3.70 1.86 -0.56
CA SER A 16 4.42 0.62 -0.17
C SER A 16 3.85 -0.01 1.10
N SER A 17 3.59 0.78 2.13
CA SER A 17 2.96 0.33 3.37
C SER A 17 1.53 -0.12 3.14
N ALA A 18 0.73 0.63 2.37
CA ALA A 18 -0.62 0.22 1.99
C ALA A 18 -0.62 -1.15 1.30
N ALA A 19 0.30 -1.37 0.37
CA ALA A 19 0.45 -2.65 -0.32
C ALA A 19 0.89 -3.78 0.62
N MET A 20 1.86 -3.53 1.51
CA MET A 20 2.31 -4.51 2.51
C MET A 20 1.19 -4.95 3.46
N PHE A 21 0.41 -4.01 4.00
CA PHE A 21 -0.71 -4.34 4.90
C PHE A 21 -1.82 -5.09 4.17
N THR A 22 -2.13 -4.68 2.93
CA THR A 22 -3.12 -5.36 2.10
C THR A 22 -2.68 -6.80 1.81
N TRP A 23 -1.42 -7.01 1.41
CA TRP A 23 -0.86 -8.35 1.22
C TRP A 23 -0.94 -9.17 2.51
N GLY A 24 -0.56 -8.60 3.65
CA GLY A 24 -0.63 -9.27 4.95
C GLY A 24 -2.04 -9.74 5.31
N TRP A 25 -3.06 -8.92 5.04
CA TRP A 25 -4.45 -9.32 5.24
C TRP A 25 -4.89 -10.41 4.28
N LEU A 26 -4.65 -10.25 2.98
CA LEU A 26 -5.08 -11.24 1.98
C LEU A 26 -4.39 -12.60 2.17
N ALA A 27 -3.08 -12.60 2.40
CA ALA A 27 -2.33 -13.81 2.72
C ALA A 27 -2.78 -14.42 4.05
N GLY A 28 -3.00 -13.60 5.08
CA GLY A 28 -3.50 -14.04 6.38
C GLY A 28 -4.87 -14.72 6.30
N LEU A 29 -5.79 -14.17 5.49
CA LEU A 29 -7.09 -14.77 5.21
C LEU A 29 -6.93 -16.13 4.52
N ARG A 30 -6.11 -16.21 3.45
CA ARG A 30 -5.87 -17.46 2.72
C ARG A 30 -5.25 -18.54 3.61
N LEU A 31 -4.30 -18.16 4.48
CA LEU A 31 -3.59 -19.07 5.36
C LEU A 31 -4.39 -19.43 6.63
N GLY A 32 -5.53 -18.79 6.87
CA GLY A 32 -6.37 -19.02 8.04
C GLY A 32 -5.81 -18.44 9.34
N TYR A 33 -4.94 -17.42 9.27
CA TYR A 33 -4.37 -16.75 10.44
C TYR A 33 -5.29 -15.69 11.04
N ILE A 34 -6.17 -15.12 10.21
CA ILE A 34 -7.18 -14.13 10.60
C ILE A 34 -8.52 -14.53 9.99
N ASP A 35 -9.63 -14.15 10.63
CA ASP A 35 -10.97 -14.56 10.23
C ASP A 35 -11.56 -13.65 9.13
N GLU A 36 -12.37 -14.24 8.25
CA GLU A 36 -13.01 -13.49 7.16
C GLU A 36 -14.04 -12.48 7.66
N ALA A 37 -14.77 -12.81 8.73
CA ALA A 37 -15.86 -11.98 9.26
C ALA A 37 -15.35 -10.59 9.70
N THR A 38 -14.11 -10.52 10.18
CA THR A 38 -13.48 -9.29 10.64
C THR A 38 -12.65 -8.62 9.56
N TYR A 39 -11.92 -9.39 8.74
CA TYR A 39 -10.85 -8.84 7.90
C TYR A 39 -11.13 -8.82 6.39
N LEU A 40 -12.16 -9.51 5.89
CA LEU A 40 -12.39 -9.55 4.44
C LEU A 40 -12.81 -8.18 3.86
N GLU A 41 -13.71 -7.47 4.53
CA GLU A 41 -14.15 -6.15 4.10
C GLU A 41 -12.99 -5.13 4.06
N PRO A 42 -12.20 -4.92 5.13
CA PRO A 42 -11.08 -3.99 5.09
C PRO A 42 -10.00 -4.41 4.08
N ALA A 43 -9.71 -5.70 3.93
CA ALA A 43 -8.75 -6.18 2.92
C ALA A 43 -9.22 -5.86 1.48
N THR A 44 -10.50 -6.07 1.20
CA THR A 44 -11.12 -5.75 -0.09
C THR A 44 -11.08 -4.25 -0.39
N LYS A 45 -11.42 -3.43 0.62
CA LYS A 45 -11.35 -1.98 0.49
C LYS A 45 -9.92 -1.52 0.24
N ALA A 46 -8.96 -2.04 0.99
CA ALA A 46 -7.55 -1.68 0.84
C ALA A 46 -7.01 -2.05 -0.54
N TYR A 47 -7.28 -3.27 -1.04
CA TYR A 47 -6.88 -3.67 -2.39
C TYR A 47 -7.49 -2.79 -3.48
N THR A 48 -8.76 -2.42 -3.33
CA THR A 48 -9.42 -1.50 -4.26
C THR A 48 -8.68 -0.16 -4.31
N HIS A 49 -8.32 0.41 -3.16
CA HIS A 49 -7.53 1.63 -3.08
C HIS A 49 -6.13 1.49 -3.69
N LEU A 50 -5.47 0.34 -3.57
CA LEU A 50 -4.18 0.13 -4.25
C LEU A 50 -4.31 0.33 -5.77
N VAL A 51 -5.38 -0.18 -6.36
CA VAL A 51 -5.62 -0.12 -7.80
C VAL A 51 -6.12 1.25 -8.24
N THR A 52 -6.97 1.90 -7.46
CA THR A 52 -7.56 3.19 -7.85
C THR A 52 -6.66 4.38 -7.59
N ASP A 53 -5.83 4.32 -6.55
CA ASP A 53 -5.14 5.50 -6.04
C ASP A 53 -3.65 5.51 -6.42
N PHE A 54 -3.01 4.34 -6.57
CA PHE A 54 -1.57 4.22 -6.80
C PHE A 54 -1.18 3.69 -8.18
N ILE A 55 -2.15 3.44 -9.08
CA ILE A 55 -1.89 2.98 -10.44
C ILE A 55 -2.32 4.04 -11.45
N THR A 56 -1.35 4.54 -12.21
CA THR A 56 -1.60 5.38 -13.38
C THR A 56 -1.46 4.56 -14.66
N LYS A 57 -2.48 4.63 -15.54
CA LYS A 57 -2.42 4.02 -16.88
C LYS A 57 -1.76 4.97 -17.88
N ASN A 58 -0.76 4.49 -18.59
CA ASN A 58 -0.02 5.27 -19.59
C ASN A 58 -0.60 5.07 -21.00
N CYS A 59 -0.39 6.04 -21.88
CA CYS A 59 -0.89 5.98 -23.27
C CYS A 59 -0.27 4.85 -24.11
N ASN A 60 0.89 4.33 -23.71
CA ASN A 60 1.58 3.22 -24.38
C ASN A 60 1.11 1.83 -23.90
N GLY A 61 0.06 1.76 -23.08
CA GLY A 61 -0.49 0.52 -22.55
C GLY A 61 0.23 -0.03 -21.32
N THR A 62 1.26 0.65 -20.80
CA THR A 62 1.88 0.28 -19.51
C THR A 62 1.14 0.93 -18.33
N VAL A 63 1.51 0.51 -17.12
CA VAL A 63 1.07 1.15 -15.88
C VAL A 63 2.27 1.66 -15.08
N THR A 64 2.04 2.66 -14.25
CA THR A 64 2.99 3.22 -13.30
C THR A 64 2.44 3.05 -11.90
N TRP A 65 3.25 2.49 -10.99
CA TRP A 65 2.98 2.49 -9.56
C TRP A 65 3.50 3.79 -8.94
N THR A 66 2.67 4.53 -8.21
CA THR A 66 3.00 5.88 -7.69
C THR A 66 3.11 5.90 -6.17
N ASP A 67 3.55 7.04 -5.62
CA ASP A 67 3.44 7.39 -4.18
C ASP A 67 4.17 6.47 -3.20
N THR A 68 5.26 5.81 -3.63
CA THR A 68 6.14 5.08 -2.72
C THR A 68 7.18 6.01 -2.13
N VAL A 69 7.24 6.14 -0.80
CA VAL A 69 8.27 6.96 -0.13
C VAL A 69 9.67 6.46 -0.48
N GLN A 70 10.66 7.31 -0.74
CA GLN A 70 12.01 6.91 -1.18
C GLN A 70 12.82 6.16 -0.10
N VAL A 71 12.67 6.54 1.15
CA VAL A 71 13.41 5.95 2.28
C VAL A 71 12.75 6.40 3.59
N GLY A 72 13.04 5.73 4.70
CA GLY A 72 12.86 6.28 6.03
C GLY A 72 14.09 5.94 6.86
N SER A 73 14.68 6.91 7.55
CA SER A 73 15.87 6.68 8.37
C SER A 73 15.73 7.32 9.73
N LEU A 74 16.35 6.67 10.73
CA LEU A 74 16.52 7.22 12.08
C LEU A 74 17.83 7.99 12.23
N ASN A 75 18.58 8.22 11.14
CA ASN A 75 19.72 9.15 11.13
C ASN A 75 19.27 10.62 11.09
N SER A 76 18.11 10.91 11.67
CA SER A 76 17.45 12.22 11.76
C SER A 76 16.81 12.35 13.14
N ASN A 77 16.11 13.46 13.39
CA ASN A 77 15.33 13.64 14.62
C ASN A 77 13.99 12.87 14.62
N ALA A 78 13.70 12.06 13.59
CA ALA A 78 12.46 11.30 13.42
C ALA A 78 11.18 12.15 13.61
N SER A 79 11.23 13.45 13.26
CA SER A 79 10.08 14.33 13.38
C SER A 79 9.03 14.04 12.30
N PHE A 80 7.80 14.51 12.51
CA PHE A 80 6.74 14.44 11.50
C PHE A 80 7.22 15.07 10.19
N GLU A 81 7.79 16.27 10.28
CA GLU A 81 8.26 17.08 9.16
C GLU A 81 9.38 16.38 8.38
N TYR A 82 10.23 15.60 9.09
CA TYR A 82 11.22 14.76 8.44
C TYR A 82 10.55 13.69 7.58
N TYR A 83 9.63 12.90 8.14
CA TYR A 83 9.00 11.78 7.41
C TYR A 83 8.11 12.24 6.26
N VAL A 84 7.29 13.28 6.46
CA VAL A 84 6.42 13.78 5.39
C VAL A 84 7.19 14.55 4.31
N GLY A 85 8.40 15.02 4.62
CA GLY A 85 9.28 15.71 3.67
C GLY A 85 10.10 14.77 2.77
N ILE A 86 10.05 13.45 2.99
CA ILE A 86 10.79 12.51 2.14
C ILE A 86 10.09 12.38 0.79
N PRO A 87 10.82 12.49 -0.34
CA PRO A 87 10.24 12.33 -1.67
C PRO A 87 9.53 10.98 -1.85
N VAL A 88 8.46 10.99 -2.63
CA VAL A 88 7.87 9.78 -3.20
C VAL A 88 8.44 9.53 -4.61
N VAL A 89 8.48 8.27 -5.02
CA VAL A 89 9.12 7.81 -6.26
C VAL A 89 8.23 6.79 -6.97
N ASP A 90 8.09 6.94 -8.27
CA ASP A 90 7.36 6.02 -9.13
C ASP A 90 8.14 4.73 -9.36
N ASN A 91 7.39 3.62 -9.47
CA ASN A 91 7.90 2.27 -9.75
C ASN A 91 9.02 1.82 -8.80
N ASP A 92 9.07 2.36 -7.59
CA ASP A 92 10.04 1.93 -6.59
C ASP A 92 9.74 0.47 -6.17
N THR A 93 10.79 -0.35 -6.12
CA THR A 93 10.66 -1.79 -5.88
C THR A 93 10.10 -2.11 -4.50
N ARG A 94 10.21 -1.20 -3.53
CA ARG A 94 9.65 -1.36 -2.18
C ARG A 94 8.13 -1.24 -2.19
N GLY A 95 7.53 -0.56 -3.16
CA GLY A 95 6.08 -0.54 -3.37
C GLY A 95 5.61 -1.58 -4.37
N VAL A 96 6.31 -1.71 -5.51
CA VAL A 96 5.96 -2.65 -6.58
C VAL A 96 5.95 -4.10 -6.08
N GLY A 97 6.96 -4.52 -5.31
CA GLY A 97 7.05 -5.89 -4.80
C GLY A 97 5.83 -6.29 -3.95
N PRO A 98 5.53 -5.55 -2.86
CA PRO A 98 4.34 -5.79 -2.06
C PRO A 98 3.03 -5.70 -2.84
N TYR A 99 2.91 -4.76 -3.80
CA TYR A 99 1.72 -4.66 -4.64
C TYR A 99 1.50 -5.93 -5.47
N LEU A 100 2.56 -6.45 -6.12
CA LEU A 100 2.46 -7.69 -6.90
C LEU A 100 2.05 -8.89 -6.02
N LEU A 101 2.54 -8.95 -4.78
CA LEU A 101 2.12 -9.98 -3.83
C LEU A 101 0.65 -9.82 -3.41
N ALA A 102 0.19 -8.59 -3.18
CA ALA A 102 -1.22 -8.30 -2.88
C ALA A 102 -2.13 -8.67 -4.06
N ALA A 103 -1.73 -8.34 -5.29
CA ALA A 103 -2.45 -8.67 -6.52
C ALA A 103 -2.57 -10.19 -6.72
N TYR A 104 -1.48 -10.92 -6.52
CA TYR A 104 -1.51 -12.38 -6.58
C TYR A 104 -2.50 -12.99 -5.58
N GLU A 105 -2.47 -12.57 -4.31
CA GLU A 105 -3.40 -13.08 -3.30
C GLU A 105 -4.86 -12.70 -3.62
N TRP A 106 -5.08 -11.51 -4.16
CA TRP A 106 -6.39 -11.05 -4.61
C TRP A 106 -6.94 -11.90 -5.76
N GLU A 107 -6.15 -12.12 -6.81
CA GLU A 107 -6.52 -12.91 -7.97
C GLU A 107 -6.81 -14.36 -7.60
N LEU A 108 -5.93 -14.96 -6.78
CA LEU A 108 -6.09 -16.32 -6.28
C LEU A 108 -7.39 -16.47 -5.50
N ARG A 109 -7.73 -15.51 -4.64
CA ARG A 109 -8.98 -15.52 -3.88
C ARG A 109 -10.21 -15.41 -4.78
N ASN A 110 -10.14 -14.59 -5.83
CA ASN A 110 -11.27 -14.28 -6.71
C ASN A 110 -11.36 -15.21 -7.94
N ASN A 111 -10.51 -16.24 -8.02
CA ASN A 111 -10.42 -17.17 -9.16
C ASN A 111 -10.26 -16.44 -10.51
N ILE A 112 -9.49 -15.36 -10.54
CA ILE A 112 -9.16 -14.64 -11.77
C ILE A 112 -8.01 -15.39 -12.44
N SER A 113 -8.26 -15.95 -13.63
CA SER A 113 -7.21 -16.55 -14.46
C SER A 113 -6.55 -15.49 -15.34
N ALA A 114 -5.24 -15.62 -15.54
CA ALA A 114 -4.46 -14.84 -16.49
C ALA A 114 -4.83 -15.15 -17.96
#